data_AF-A0A0C3JR65-F1
#
_entry.id   AF-A0A0C3JR65-F1
#
_cell.length_a   1.000
_cell.length_b   1.000
_cell.length_c   1.000
_cell.angle_alpha   90.00
_cell.angle_beta   90.00
_cell.angle_gamma   90.00
#
_symmetry.space_group_name_H-M   'P 1'
#
loop_
_entity.id
_entity.type
_entity.pdbx_description
1 polymer ?
#
loop_
_entity_poly.entity_id
_entity_poly.type
_entity_poly.pdbx_seq_one_letter_code
_entity_poly.pdbx_strand_id
1 'polypeptide(L)'
;LPFIDDVPVKSETTRYQCADGSYETIPENPGIWKFIWNHSAPSAVIIGHTCTFEGRIPEESKVQKICDWPECRNLTQVCGFLGVCGVLCIFIKDFAKIAWPLVALTRKDVPFTWDEPQRAAMQRLKDEIVKSPALRRIDYECGREVILAVDTSVIAVGYILYQLGEDGRRYLSRFGSVTLNEVESRYSQAKLELYGLFCALRAVHVYIIFGLANFTVEVDAKYIKGMINNPDLQPNATINHWIAGVLLFSFELVHVPADRHAGPDGLSR
;
A
#
# COMPACT_ATOMS: atom_id res chain seq x y z
N LEU A 1 -21.10 -1.78 -1.53
CA LEU A 1 -21.78 -3.08 -1.32
C LEU A 1 -20.70 -4.16 -1.36
N PRO A 2 -20.29 -4.78 -0.24
CA PRO A 2 -19.42 -5.94 -0.31
C PRO A 2 -20.26 -7.20 -0.61
N PHE A 3 -19.82 -7.97 -1.59
CA PHE A 3 -20.29 -9.33 -1.83
C PHE A 3 -19.70 -10.24 -0.76
N ILE A 4 -20.58 -10.90 0.00
CA ILE A 4 -20.28 -12.11 0.78
C ILE A 4 -20.67 -13.26 -0.15
N ASP A 5 -19.68 -13.84 -0.83
CA ASP A 5 -19.92 -15.08 -1.56
C ASP A 5 -19.73 -16.24 -0.56
N ASP A 6 -20.78 -17.04 -0.44
CA ASP A 6 -20.89 -18.30 0.31
C ASP A 6 -21.10 -18.23 1.83
N VAL A 7 -22.25 -17.68 2.27
CA VAL A 7 -22.86 -18.07 3.55
C VAL A 7 -23.92 -19.15 3.27
N PRO A 8 -23.78 -20.38 3.80
CA PRO A 8 -24.81 -21.40 3.64
C PRO A 8 -26.12 -20.96 4.32
N VAL A 9 -27.18 -20.80 3.53
CA VAL A 9 -28.53 -20.49 4.04
C VAL A 9 -29.07 -21.74 4.75
N LYS A 10 -29.21 -21.68 6.07
CA LYS A 10 -29.85 -22.73 6.88
C LYS A 10 -31.35 -22.48 7.06
N SER A 11 -32.10 -23.55 7.35
CA SER A 11 -33.56 -23.63 7.35
C SER A 11 -34.26 -22.80 8.44
N GLU A 12 -35.60 -22.82 8.47
CA GLU A 12 -36.47 -21.96 9.29
C GLU A 12 -36.19 -21.99 10.81
N THR A 13 -35.48 -23.01 11.31
CA THR A 13 -35.10 -23.18 12.72
C THR A 13 -34.01 -22.20 13.19
N THR A 14 -33.35 -21.46 12.30
CA THR A 14 -32.29 -20.49 12.62
C THR A 14 -32.63 -19.05 12.22
N ARG A 15 -33.90 -18.62 12.37
CA ARG A 15 -34.36 -17.30 11.89
C ARG A 15 -34.03 -16.10 12.79
N TYR A 16 -33.63 -16.29 14.05
CA TYR A 16 -33.30 -15.20 15.00
C TYR A 16 -34.24 -13.98 14.88
N GLN A 17 -35.55 -14.23 14.77
CA GLN A 17 -36.56 -13.20 14.51
C GLN A 17 -37.29 -12.89 15.81
N CYS A 18 -37.38 -11.60 16.14
CA CYS A 18 -38.13 -11.07 17.26
C CYS A 18 -39.65 -11.15 17.00
N ALA A 19 -40.45 -11.08 18.07
CA ALA A 19 -41.91 -11.15 18.00
C ALA A 19 -42.55 -10.00 17.19
N ASP A 20 -41.84 -8.89 17.00
CA ASP A 20 -42.25 -7.73 16.19
C ASP A 20 -41.89 -7.87 14.70
N GLY A 21 -41.28 -8.99 14.30
CA GLY A 21 -40.85 -9.26 12.93
C GLY A 21 -39.45 -8.72 12.60
N SER A 22 -38.78 -8.02 13.53
CA SER A 22 -37.37 -7.64 13.41
C SER A 22 -36.43 -8.82 13.63
N TYR A 23 -35.13 -8.67 13.33
CA TYR A 23 -34.13 -9.70 13.60
C TYR A 23 -33.32 -9.34 14.85
N GLU A 24 -32.97 -10.33 15.67
CA GLU A 24 -32.06 -10.15 16.79
C GLU A 24 -30.73 -9.58 16.28
N THR A 25 -30.24 -8.54 16.94
CA THR A 25 -28.95 -7.90 16.67
C THR A 25 -28.02 -8.11 17.87
N ILE A 26 -26.71 -7.90 17.67
CA ILE A 26 -25.79 -7.92 18.80
C ILE A 26 -25.89 -6.60 19.60
N PRO A 27 -25.96 -6.63 20.93
CA PRO A 27 -26.10 -5.43 21.76
C PRO A 27 -25.01 -4.38 21.50
N GLU A 28 -23.80 -4.83 21.19
CA GLU A 28 -22.62 -4.00 20.96
C GLU A 28 -22.60 -3.36 19.57
N ASN A 29 -23.37 -3.91 18.61
CA ASN A 29 -23.51 -3.37 17.26
C ASN A 29 -24.89 -3.73 16.67
N PRO A 30 -25.90 -2.86 16.88
CA PRO A 30 -27.26 -3.08 16.39
C PRO A 30 -27.37 -3.17 14.86
N GLY A 31 -26.33 -2.82 14.10
CA GLY A 31 -26.29 -2.97 12.64
C GLY A 31 -25.98 -4.38 12.17
N ILE A 32 -25.57 -5.29 13.06
CA ILE A 32 -25.22 -6.68 12.73
C ILE A 32 -26.27 -7.62 13.31
N TRP A 33 -26.91 -8.41 12.44
CA TRP A 33 -27.81 -9.47 12.87
C TRP A 33 -27.04 -10.57 13.60
N LYS A 34 -27.61 -11.05 14.70
CA LYS A 34 -27.04 -12.10 15.55
C LYS A 34 -26.78 -13.40 14.79
N PHE A 35 -27.62 -13.71 13.79
CA PHE A 35 -27.38 -14.81 12.86
C PHE A 35 -26.03 -14.65 12.15
N ILE A 36 -25.79 -13.47 11.57
CA ILE A 36 -24.55 -13.15 10.85
C ILE A 36 -23.38 -13.25 11.81
N TRP A 37 -23.46 -12.63 12.99
CA TRP A 37 -22.41 -12.67 14.00
C TRP A 37 -22.03 -14.11 14.41
N ASN A 38 -23.02 -14.93 14.78
CA ASN A 38 -22.80 -16.30 15.26
C ASN A 38 -22.19 -17.24 14.20
N HIS A 39 -22.32 -16.90 12.91
CA HIS A 39 -21.80 -17.70 11.81
C HIS A 39 -20.63 -17.01 11.08
N SER A 40 -20.21 -15.83 11.55
CA SER A 40 -19.04 -15.14 11.02
C SER A 40 -17.77 -15.73 11.62
N ALA A 41 -16.77 -15.95 10.77
CA ALA A 41 -15.43 -16.29 11.24
C ALA A 41 -14.73 -15.03 11.78
N PRO A 42 -13.81 -15.16 12.76
CA PRO A 42 -13.02 -14.02 13.28
C PRO A 42 -12.10 -13.39 12.22
N SER A 43 -11.92 -14.07 11.09
CA SER A 43 -11.18 -13.60 9.93
C SER A 43 -11.78 -14.10 8.63
N ALA A 44 -11.64 -13.34 7.55
CA ALA A 44 -12.07 -13.73 6.21
C ALA A 44 -10.97 -13.45 5.17
N VAL A 45 -10.82 -14.33 4.18
CA VAL A 45 -9.88 -14.11 3.07
C VAL A 45 -10.59 -13.36 1.95
N ILE A 46 -10.10 -12.15 1.63
CA ILE A 46 -10.67 -11.27 0.61
C ILE A 46 -9.55 -10.83 -0.33
N ILE A 47 -9.67 -11.12 -1.63
CA ILE A 47 -8.71 -10.72 -2.68
C ILE A 47 -7.26 -11.13 -2.31
N GLY A 48 -7.12 -12.27 -1.64
CA GLY A 48 -5.82 -12.82 -1.23
C GLY A 48 -5.20 -12.20 0.01
N HIS A 49 -5.99 -11.49 0.83
CA HIS A 49 -5.59 -10.96 2.14
C HIS A 49 -6.49 -11.55 3.23
N THR A 50 -5.92 -11.88 4.39
CA THR A 50 -6.71 -12.27 5.55
C THR A 50 -7.12 -11.00 6.31
N CYS A 51 -8.41 -10.68 6.29
CA CYS A 51 -9.00 -9.58 7.04
C CYS A 51 -9.36 -10.05 8.44
N THR A 52 -8.84 -9.36 9.45
CA THR A 52 -9.08 -9.60 10.88
C THR A 52 -9.57 -8.33 11.55
N PHE A 53 -9.95 -8.40 12.83
CA PHE A 53 -10.25 -7.23 13.64
C PHE A 53 -9.07 -6.24 13.73
N GLU A 54 -7.83 -6.73 13.77
CA GLU A 54 -6.63 -5.89 13.91
C GLU A 54 -6.20 -5.22 12.60
N GLY A 55 -6.74 -5.68 11.47
CA GLY A 55 -6.41 -5.22 10.13
C GLY A 55 -6.27 -6.38 9.15
N ARG A 56 -5.66 -6.09 8.01
CA ARG A 56 -5.34 -7.07 6.98
C ARG A 56 -3.94 -7.62 7.21
N ILE A 57 -3.77 -8.92 7.07
CA ILE A 57 -2.47 -9.59 7.05
C ILE A 57 -2.34 -10.38 5.74
N PRO A 58 -1.11 -10.71 5.30
CA PRO A 58 -0.91 -11.60 4.17
C PRO A 58 -1.63 -12.95 4.37
N GLU A 59 -2.22 -13.49 3.32
CA GLU A 59 -2.84 -14.82 3.39
C GLU A 59 -1.76 -15.91 3.53
N GLU A 60 -1.87 -16.73 4.58
CA GLU A 60 -0.89 -17.76 4.93
C GLU A 60 -0.53 -18.68 3.76
N SER A 61 -1.53 -19.12 2.98
CA SER A 61 -1.32 -20.00 1.83
C SER A 61 -0.41 -19.38 0.76
N LYS A 62 -0.51 -18.06 0.56
CA LYS A 62 0.31 -17.31 -0.40
C LYS A 62 1.69 -17.02 0.16
N VAL A 63 1.78 -16.71 1.46
CA VAL A 63 3.06 -16.55 2.18
C VAL A 63 3.87 -17.83 2.08
N GLN A 64 3.28 -18.97 2.43
CA GLN A 64 3.94 -20.26 2.34
C GLN A 64 4.40 -20.57 0.91
N LYS A 65 3.54 -20.34 -0.08
CA LYS A 65 3.89 -20.52 -1.50
C LYS A 65 5.09 -19.67 -1.93
N ILE A 66 5.20 -18.44 -1.44
CA ILE A 66 6.33 -17.54 -1.72
C ILE A 66 7.59 -18.03 -1.00
N CYS A 67 7.48 -18.41 0.28
CA CYS A 67 8.61 -18.88 1.08
C CYS A 67 9.23 -20.16 0.49
N ASP A 68 8.39 -21.12 0.10
CA ASP A 68 8.80 -22.40 -0.47
C ASP A 68 9.22 -22.31 -1.93
N TRP A 69 9.04 -21.16 -2.58
CA TRP A 69 9.33 -21.01 -4.01
C TRP A 69 10.83 -21.25 -4.26
N PRO A 70 11.21 -22.22 -5.12
CA PRO A 70 12.62 -22.52 -5.38
C PRO A 70 13.27 -21.41 -6.22
N GLU A 71 14.60 -21.40 -6.30
CA GLU A 71 15.29 -20.48 -7.20
C GLU A 71 14.76 -20.58 -8.64
N CYS A 72 14.48 -19.43 -9.24
CA CYS A 72 13.93 -19.39 -10.59
C CYS A 72 15.03 -19.73 -11.60
N ARG A 73 14.70 -20.61 -12.54
CA ARG A 73 15.61 -21.10 -13.60
C ARG A 73 15.26 -20.56 -14.97
N ASN A 74 14.13 -19.87 -15.09
CA ASN A 74 13.66 -19.29 -16.34
C ASN A 74 12.69 -18.12 -16.10
N LEU A 75 12.39 -17.37 -17.16
CA LEU A 75 11.50 -16.21 -17.13
C LEU A 75 10.09 -16.55 -16.68
N THR A 76 9.54 -17.70 -17.09
CA THR A 76 8.19 -18.11 -16.68
C THR A 76 8.08 -18.24 -15.16
N GLN A 77 9.10 -18.80 -14.50
CA GLN A 77 9.15 -18.91 -13.05
C GLN A 77 9.30 -17.55 -12.37
N VAL A 78 10.12 -16.65 -12.92
CA VAL A 78 10.27 -15.28 -12.41
C VAL A 78 8.94 -14.52 -12.50
N CYS A 79 8.28 -14.56 -13.66
CA CYS A 79 6.97 -13.93 -13.86
C CYS A 79 5.92 -14.53 -12.91
N GLY A 80 5.93 -15.84 -12.72
CA GLY A 80 5.05 -16.52 -11.77
C GLY A 80 5.28 -16.07 -10.33
N PHE A 81 6.55 -16.01 -9.89
CA PHE A 81 6.93 -15.55 -8.56
C PHE A 81 6.51 -14.09 -8.32
N LEU A 82 6.84 -13.20 -9.26
CA LEU A 82 6.47 -11.79 -9.21
C LEU A 82 4.94 -11.60 -9.22
N GLY A 83 4.21 -12.44 -9.95
CA GLY A 83 2.74 -12.41 -9.97
C GLY A 83 2.13 -12.70 -8.60
N VAL A 84 2.65 -13.70 -7.87
CA VAL A 84 2.17 -14.02 -6.51
C VAL A 84 2.59 -12.93 -5.52
N CYS A 85 3.84 -12.46 -5.59
CA CYS A 85 4.30 -11.36 -4.73
C CYS A 85 3.52 -10.07 -4.99
N GLY A 86 3.10 -9.83 -6.25
CA GLY A 86 2.31 -8.67 -6.65
C GLY A 86 0.96 -8.58 -5.94
N VAL A 87 0.33 -9.71 -5.59
CA VAL A 87 -0.92 -9.72 -4.78
C VAL A 87 -0.69 -9.20 -3.36
N LEU A 88 0.53 -9.37 -2.86
CA LEU A 88 0.93 -9.02 -1.50
C LEU A 88 1.87 -7.80 -1.47
N CYS A 89 2.04 -7.08 -2.58
CA CYS A 89 2.97 -5.94 -2.66
C CYS A 89 2.62 -4.81 -1.69
N ILE A 90 1.35 -4.72 -1.27
CA ILE A 90 0.83 -3.71 -0.35
C ILE A 90 1.40 -3.86 1.07
N PHE A 91 1.97 -5.03 1.37
CA PHE A 91 2.58 -5.44 2.64
C PHE A 91 4.10 -5.27 2.66
N ILE A 92 4.70 -4.91 1.52
CA ILE A 92 6.15 -4.86 1.35
C ILE A 92 6.56 -3.41 1.07
N LYS A 93 7.30 -2.80 1.99
CA LYS A 93 7.90 -1.48 1.79
C LYS A 93 8.85 -1.53 0.60
N ASP A 94 8.78 -0.53 -0.29
CA ASP A 94 9.68 -0.41 -1.44
C ASP A 94 9.69 -1.62 -2.39
N PHE A 95 8.56 -2.34 -2.50
CA PHE A 95 8.42 -3.55 -3.32
C PHE A 95 9.06 -3.43 -4.71
N ALA A 96 8.78 -2.36 -5.46
CA ALA A 96 9.33 -2.15 -6.79
C ALA A 96 10.87 -2.02 -6.81
N LYS A 97 11.47 -1.39 -5.79
CA LYS A 97 12.93 -1.28 -5.66
C LYS A 97 13.55 -2.65 -5.39
N ILE A 98 12.95 -3.43 -4.49
CA ILE A 98 13.41 -4.78 -4.14
C ILE A 98 13.25 -5.74 -5.32
N ALA A 99 12.10 -5.71 -5.99
CA ALA A 99 11.78 -6.59 -7.12
C ALA A 99 12.51 -6.22 -8.41
N TRP A 100 13.16 -5.05 -8.47
CA TRP A 100 13.77 -4.54 -9.71
C TRP A 100 14.75 -5.52 -10.38
N PRO A 101 15.67 -6.21 -9.67
CA PRO A 101 16.58 -7.17 -10.30
C PRO A 101 15.86 -8.34 -10.98
N LEU A 102 14.68 -8.72 -10.46
CA LEU A 102 13.83 -9.77 -11.03
C LEU A 102 13.02 -9.24 -12.22
N VAL A 103 12.45 -8.04 -12.10
CA VAL A 103 11.72 -7.37 -13.18
C VAL A 103 12.65 -7.05 -14.37
N ALA A 104 13.91 -6.74 -14.11
CA ALA A 104 14.90 -6.50 -15.17
C ALA A 104 15.08 -7.72 -16.08
N LEU A 105 14.98 -8.94 -15.54
CA LEU A 105 15.06 -10.18 -16.33
C LEU A 105 13.91 -10.32 -17.32
N THR A 106 12.73 -9.72 -17.06
CA THR A 106 11.56 -9.88 -17.93
C THR A 106 11.59 -9.00 -19.18
N ARG A 107 12.68 -8.23 -19.39
CA ARG A 107 12.84 -7.35 -20.56
C ARG A 107 13.32 -8.15 -21.78
N LYS A 108 12.81 -7.80 -22.96
CA LYS A 108 13.01 -8.58 -24.21
C LYS A 108 14.48 -8.77 -24.61
N ASP A 109 15.35 -7.83 -24.25
CA ASP A 109 16.76 -7.82 -24.69
C ASP A 109 17.75 -8.13 -23.54
N VAL A 110 17.26 -8.72 -22.44
CA VAL A 110 18.10 -9.07 -21.28
C VAL A 110 18.29 -10.60 -21.23
N PRO A 111 19.53 -11.11 -21.28
CA PRO A 111 19.78 -12.54 -21.12
C PRO A 111 19.41 -12.98 -19.70
N PHE A 112 18.82 -14.17 -19.58
CA PHE A 112 18.50 -14.73 -18.28
C PHE A 112 19.78 -15.08 -17.51
N THR A 113 20.05 -14.33 -16.45
CA THR A 113 21.18 -14.53 -15.53
C THR A 113 20.63 -14.56 -14.11
N TRP A 114 20.97 -15.61 -13.36
CA TRP A 114 20.47 -15.81 -12.00
C TRP A 114 21.63 -15.77 -11.01
N ASP A 115 22.06 -14.54 -10.73
CA ASP A 115 23.22 -14.26 -9.88
C ASP A 115 22.78 -13.72 -8.52
N GLU A 116 23.76 -13.23 -7.74
CA GLU A 116 23.54 -12.70 -6.40
C GLU A 116 22.46 -11.59 -6.32
N PRO A 117 22.37 -10.61 -7.25
CA PRO A 117 21.33 -9.58 -7.17
C PRO A 117 19.90 -10.14 -7.23
N GLN A 118 19.66 -11.15 -8.07
CA GLN A 118 18.36 -11.81 -8.20
C GLN A 118 18.05 -12.68 -6.98
N ARG A 119 19.05 -13.43 -6.51
CA ARG A 119 18.95 -14.27 -5.30
C ARG A 119 18.63 -13.42 -4.07
N ALA A 120 19.36 -12.32 -3.88
CA ALA A 120 19.16 -11.37 -2.79
C ALA A 120 17.79 -10.68 -2.88
N ALA A 121 17.36 -10.27 -4.08
CA ALA A 121 16.02 -9.68 -4.28
C ALA A 121 14.91 -10.67 -3.93
N MET A 122 15.02 -11.92 -4.40
CA MET A 122 14.05 -12.97 -4.10
C MET A 122 14.00 -13.27 -2.60
N GLN A 123 15.14 -13.42 -1.95
CA GLN A 123 15.20 -13.67 -0.51
C GLN A 123 14.63 -12.50 0.29
N ARG A 124 14.98 -11.26 -0.07
CA ARG A 124 14.45 -10.07 0.61
C ARG A 124 12.94 -9.97 0.48
N LEU A 125 12.35 -10.29 -0.68
CA LEU A 125 10.89 -10.32 -0.84
C LEU A 125 10.24 -11.37 0.07
N LYS A 126 10.87 -12.54 0.25
CA LYS A 126 10.40 -13.56 1.19
C LYS A 126 10.49 -13.07 2.64
N ASP A 127 11.58 -12.42 3.02
CA ASP A 127 11.77 -11.95 4.40
C ASP A 127 10.79 -10.83 4.77
N GLU A 128 10.58 -9.86 3.87
CA GLU A 128 9.68 -8.72 4.10
C GLU A 128 8.21 -9.17 4.22
N ILE A 129 7.80 -10.20 3.47
CA ILE A 129 6.41 -10.67 3.51
C ILE A 129 6.08 -11.35 4.84
N VAL A 130 7.04 -12.08 5.40
CA VAL A 130 6.91 -12.78 6.69
C VAL A 130 6.93 -11.78 7.85
N LYS A 131 7.75 -10.75 7.75
CA LYS A 131 7.86 -9.68 8.76
C LYS A 131 6.74 -8.64 8.67
N SER A 132 5.86 -8.75 7.68
CA SER A 132 4.90 -7.70 7.41
C SER A 132 3.90 -7.52 8.55
N PRO A 133 3.72 -6.29 9.06
CA PRO A 133 2.73 -6.01 10.11
C PRO A 133 1.31 -6.02 9.55
N ALA A 134 0.33 -6.10 10.44
CA ALA A 134 -1.07 -5.92 10.07
C ALA A 134 -1.35 -4.49 9.54
N LEU A 135 -1.99 -4.41 8.38
CA LEU A 135 -2.39 -3.17 7.73
C LEU A 135 -3.81 -2.77 8.12
N ARG A 136 -3.96 -1.62 8.78
CA ARG A 136 -5.27 -1.12 9.19
C ARG A 136 -5.99 -0.39 8.05
N ARG A 137 -7.30 -0.57 7.95
CA ARG A 137 -8.11 0.25 7.05
C ARG A 137 -8.09 1.70 7.52
N ILE A 138 -8.15 2.64 6.59
CA ILE A 138 -8.38 4.05 6.94
C ILE A 138 -9.84 4.17 7.41
N ASP A 139 -10.00 4.76 8.57
CA ASP A 139 -11.30 5.19 9.10
C ASP A 139 -11.54 6.65 8.69
N TYR A 140 -12.36 6.84 7.66
CA TYR A 140 -12.68 8.16 7.13
C TYR A 140 -13.60 8.98 8.02
N GLU A 141 -14.30 8.36 8.97
CA GLU A 141 -15.34 9.01 9.78
C GLU A 141 -14.74 9.66 11.03
N CYS A 142 -13.61 9.16 11.52
CA CYS A 142 -13.00 9.65 12.75
C CYS A 142 -12.31 11.03 12.63
N GLY A 143 -12.14 11.55 11.41
CA GLY A 143 -11.48 12.84 11.17
C GLY A 143 -10.00 12.91 11.56
N ARG A 144 -9.37 11.79 11.95
CA ARG A 144 -7.96 11.74 12.35
C ARG A 144 -7.03 11.86 11.14
N GLU A 145 -5.84 12.39 11.40
CA GLU A 145 -4.84 12.67 10.38
C GLU A 145 -4.44 11.40 9.61
N VAL A 146 -4.45 11.52 8.28
CA VAL A 146 -3.88 10.54 7.36
C VAL A 146 -2.56 11.10 6.85
N ILE A 147 -1.51 10.29 6.88
CA ILE A 147 -0.16 10.71 6.54
C ILE A 147 0.35 9.87 5.38
N LEU A 148 0.76 10.52 4.29
CA LEU A 148 1.45 9.90 3.16
C LEU A 148 2.94 10.25 3.23
N ALA A 149 3.77 9.30 3.61
CA ALA A 149 5.23 9.44 3.50
C ALA A 149 5.68 9.00 2.11
N VAL A 150 6.42 9.84 1.40
CA VAL A 150 6.93 9.58 0.06
C VAL A 150 8.46 9.57 0.08
N ASP A 151 9.04 8.59 -0.60
CA ASP A 151 10.48 8.45 -0.78
C ASP A 151 10.80 8.12 -2.24
N THR A 152 11.56 8.98 -2.91
CA THR A 152 11.85 8.82 -4.33
C THR A 152 13.28 8.35 -4.55
N SER A 153 13.44 7.36 -5.43
CA SER A 153 14.75 6.93 -5.92
C SER A 153 14.80 7.00 -7.45
N VAL A 154 15.98 6.77 -8.02
CA VAL A 154 16.13 6.62 -9.48
C VAL A 154 15.46 5.36 -10.04
N ILE A 155 15.07 4.40 -9.18
CA ILE A 155 14.45 3.14 -9.61
C ILE A 155 12.93 3.22 -9.54
N ALA A 156 12.43 3.69 -8.41
CA ALA A 156 11.01 3.73 -8.10
C ALA A 156 10.71 4.81 -7.05
N VAL A 157 9.46 5.26 -7.07
CA VAL A 157 8.82 6.05 -6.02
C VAL A 157 8.23 5.07 -5.02
N GLY A 158 8.67 5.12 -3.77
CA GLY A 158 8.05 4.40 -2.65
C GLY A 158 7.11 5.33 -1.90
N TYR A 159 6.02 4.78 -1.35
CA TYR A 159 5.18 5.53 -0.42
C TYR A 159 4.57 4.63 0.65
N ILE A 160 4.26 5.26 1.79
CA ILE A 160 3.65 4.61 2.94
C ILE A 160 2.47 5.47 3.38
N LEU A 161 1.32 4.83 3.58
CA LEU A 161 0.10 5.48 4.05
C LEU A 161 -0.16 5.06 5.50
N TYR A 162 -0.27 6.05 6.37
CA TYR A 162 -0.58 5.89 7.78
C TYR A 162 -1.88 6.60 8.15
N GLN A 163 -2.48 6.19 9.26
CA GLN A 163 -3.48 6.97 9.97
C GLN A 163 -3.08 7.09 11.44
N LEU A 164 -3.24 8.29 12.00
CA LEU A 164 -3.02 8.53 13.42
C LEU A 164 -4.13 7.86 14.25
N GLY A 165 -3.74 7.09 15.27
CA GLY A 165 -4.65 6.52 16.25
C GLY A 165 -5.00 7.50 17.36
N GLU A 166 -5.98 7.12 18.19
CA GLU A 166 -6.37 7.88 19.39
C GLU A 166 -5.24 7.94 20.44
N ASP A 167 -4.36 6.95 20.43
CA ASP A 167 -3.15 6.86 21.24
C ASP A 167 -1.99 7.73 20.72
N GLY A 168 -2.20 8.48 19.63
CA GLY A 168 -1.18 9.28 18.96
C GLY A 168 -0.13 8.45 18.19
N ARG A 169 -0.33 7.14 18.03
CA ARG A 169 0.57 6.29 17.24
C ARG A 169 0.18 6.28 15.77
N ARG A 170 1.18 6.11 14.89
CA ARG A 170 0.95 5.95 13.45
C ARG A 170 0.64 4.50 13.15
N TYR A 171 -0.58 4.24 12.69
CA TYR A 171 -0.97 2.92 12.23
C TYR A 171 -0.80 2.82 10.72
N LEU A 172 -0.10 1.77 10.29
CA LEU A 172 0.16 1.52 8.90
C LEU A 172 -1.10 1.03 8.19
N SER A 173 -1.43 1.64 7.05
CA SER A 173 -2.57 1.23 6.23
C SER A 173 -2.18 0.57 4.92
N ARG A 174 -1.06 0.99 4.32
CA ARG A 174 -0.62 0.50 3.01
C ARG A 174 0.83 0.90 2.71
N PHE A 175 1.58 -0.03 2.12
CA PHE A 175 2.75 0.30 1.30
C PHE A 175 2.38 0.39 -0.17
N GLY A 176 3.13 1.19 -0.92
CA GLY A 176 3.06 1.17 -2.36
C GLY A 176 4.36 1.63 -3.00
N SER A 177 4.50 1.29 -4.28
CA SER A 177 5.64 1.73 -5.06
C SER A 177 5.28 1.82 -6.55
N VAL A 178 5.88 2.79 -7.23
CA VAL A 178 5.70 3.04 -8.67
C VAL A 178 7.07 3.02 -9.32
N THR A 179 7.30 2.06 -10.22
CA THR A 179 8.56 1.93 -10.95
C THR A 179 8.71 3.08 -11.95
N LEU A 180 9.91 3.68 -12.00
CA LEU A 180 10.26 4.70 -12.98
C LEU A 180 10.75 4.05 -14.28
N ASN A 181 10.39 4.65 -15.41
CA ASN A 181 10.96 4.27 -16.70
C ASN A 181 12.37 4.85 -16.91
N GLU A 182 13.02 4.47 -18.01
CA GLU A 182 14.41 4.89 -18.30
C GLU A 182 14.58 6.41 -18.47
N VAL A 183 13.55 7.11 -18.94
CA VAL A 183 13.60 8.57 -19.10
C VAL A 183 13.44 9.24 -17.74
N GLU A 184 12.49 8.75 -16.93
CA GLU A 184 12.21 9.26 -15.60
C GLU A 184 13.37 9.04 -14.64
N SER A 185 14.05 7.89 -14.70
CA SER A 185 15.21 7.59 -13.85
C SER A 185 16.42 8.50 -14.08
N ARG A 186 16.45 9.22 -15.21
CA ARG A 186 17.51 10.19 -15.57
C ARG A 186 17.16 11.63 -15.19
N TYR A 187 16.01 11.87 -14.58
CA TYR A 187 15.66 13.19 -14.08
C TYR A 187 16.65 13.66 -13.01
N SER A 188 16.86 14.97 -12.93
CA SER A 188 17.60 15.56 -11.81
C SER A 188 16.90 15.25 -10.49
N GLN A 189 17.64 15.21 -9.38
CA GLN A 189 17.07 14.89 -8.07
C GLN A 189 15.85 15.76 -7.72
N ALA A 190 15.94 17.08 -7.94
CA ALA A 190 14.80 17.97 -7.71
C ALA A 190 13.56 17.63 -8.55
N LYS A 191 13.77 17.20 -9.80
CA LYS A 191 12.71 16.78 -10.70
C LYS A 191 12.15 15.41 -10.33
N LEU A 192 13.00 14.48 -9.88
CA LEU A 192 12.58 13.18 -9.35
C LEU A 192 11.67 13.35 -8.15
N GLU A 193 12.07 14.16 -7.15
CA GLU A 193 11.27 14.32 -5.93
C GLU A 193 9.88 14.92 -6.22
N LEU A 194 9.80 15.92 -7.09
CA LEU A 194 8.51 16.49 -7.51
C LEU A 194 7.66 15.46 -8.28
N TYR A 195 8.29 14.73 -9.19
CA TYR A 195 7.60 13.69 -9.96
C TYR A 195 7.13 12.55 -9.06
N GLY A 196 7.94 12.16 -8.08
CA GLY A 196 7.62 11.14 -7.09
C GLY A 196 6.43 11.53 -6.23
N LEU A 197 6.39 12.77 -5.74
CA LEU A 197 5.21 13.31 -5.05
C LEU A 197 3.95 13.22 -5.93
N PHE A 198 4.03 13.66 -7.18
CA PHE A 198 2.91 13.58 -8.12
C PHE A 198 2.45 12.12 -8.37
N CYS A 199 3.38 11.19 -8.56
CA CYS A 199 3.09 9.77 -8.74
C CYS A 199 2.43 9.15 -7.51
N ALA A 200 2.94 9.44 -6.31
CA ALA A 200 2.42 8.92 -5.06
C ALA A 200 0.97 9.41 -4.82
N LEU A 201 0.73 10.71 -4.97
CA LEU A 201 -0.62 11.30 -4.82
C LEU A 201 -1.62 10.69 -5.80
N ARG A 202 -1.23 10.51 -7.06
CA ARG A 202 -2.06 9.82 -8.06
C ARG A 202 -2.34 8.38 -7.71
N ALA A 203 -1.34 7.65 -7.20
CA ALA A 203 -1.49 6.26 -6.80
C ALA A 203 -2.44 6.09 -5.61
N VAL A 204 -2.46 7.06 -4.69
CA VAL A 204 -3.36 7.01 -3.52
C VAL A 204 -4.66 7.79 -3.70
N HIS A 205 -4.89 8.40 -4.86
CA HIS A 205 -6.04 9.28 -5.14
C HIS A 205 -7.37 8.67 -4.66
N VAL A 206 -7.64 7.40 -4.98
CA VAL A 206 -8.88 6.71 -4.55
C VAL A 206 -9.10 6.65 -3.04
N TYR A 207 -8.05 6.76 -2.24
CA TYR A 207 -8.11 6.76 -0.78
C TYR A 207 -8.20 8.17 -0.18
N ILE A 208 -7.88 9.22 -0.94
CA ILE A 208 -7.80 10.59 -0.42
C ILE A 208 -8.83 11.56 -1.04
N ILE A 209 -9.54 11.14 -2.10
CA ILE A 209 -10.61 11.91 -2.77
C ILE A 209 -11.79 12.23 -1.86
N PHE A 210 -12.10 11.38 -0.88
CA PHE A 210 -13.32 11.49 -0.06
C PHE A 210 -13.29 12.63 0.97
N GLY A 211 -12.50 13.67 0.75
CA GLY A 211 -12.52 14.89 1.56
C GLY A 211 -11.88 14.67 2.94
N LEU A 212 -10.69 14.05 2.98
CA LEU A 212 -9.90 14.02 4.20
C LEU A 212 -9.59 15.46 4.64
N ALA A 213 -10.21 15.87 5.76
CA ALA A 213 -9.97 17.20 6.32
C ALA A 213 -8.52 17.37 6.79
N ASN A 214 -7.92 16.27 7.30
CA ASN A 214 -6.58 16.24 7.86
C ASN A 214 -5.72 15.25 7.07
N PHE A 215 -5.10 15.73 5.98
CA PHE A 215 -4.21 14.94 5.15
C PHE A 215 -2.84 15.63 5.05
N THR A 216 -1.80 14.90 5.43
CA THR A 216 -0.41 15.38 5.47
C THR A 216 0.45 14.54 4.56
N VAL A 217 1.34 15.20 3.82
CA VAL A 217 2.33 14.55 2.98
C VAL A 217 3.71 14.85 3.53
N GLU A 218 4.46 13.80 3.83
CA GLU A 218 5.83 13.86 4.32
C GLU A 218 6.81 13.56 3.19
N VAL A 219 7.76 14.45 2.98
CA VAL A 219 8.86 14.32 2.01
C VAL A 219 10.17 14.69 2.67
N ASP A 220 11.27 14.13 2.22
CA ASP A 220 12.64 14.46 2.69
C ASP A 220 13.25 15.67 1.96
N ALA A 221 12.64 16.10 0.86
CA ALA A 221 13.11 17.21 0.05
C ALA A 221 12.47 18.55 0.45
N LYS A 222 13.19 19.33 1.27
CA LYS A 222 12.71 20.65 1.79
C LYS A 222 12.31 21.64 0.68
N TYR A 223 12.96 21.58 -0.48
CA TYR A 223 12.73 22.53 -1.58
C TYR A 223 11.40 22.32 -2.33
N ILE A 224 10.73 21.16 -2.17
CA ILE A 224 9.48 20.84 -2.88
C ILE A 224 8.38 21.86 -2.58
N LYS A 225 8.28 22.31 -1.32
CA LYS A 225 7.34 23.36 -0.93
C LYS A 225 7.56 24.66 -1.72
N GLY A 226 8.83 25.02 -1.95
CA GLY A 226 9.19 26.19 -2.73
C GLY A 226 8.84 26.04 -4.22
N MET A 227 9.08 24.86 -4.79
CA MET A 227 8.75 24.54 -6.18
C MET A 227 7.25 24.60 -6.46
N ILE A 228 6.41 24.11 -5.54
CA ILE A 228 4.95 24.13 -5.69
C ILE A 228 4.40 25.55 -5.58
N ASN A 229 4.91 26.35 -4.63
CA ASN A 229 4.41 27.70 -4.37
C ASN A 229 4.88 28.74 -5.39
N ASN A 230 6.04 28.53 -6.00
CA ASN A 230 6.63 29.43 -7.00
C ASN A 230 6.95 28.66 -8.28
N PRO A 231 5.93 28.23 -9.06
CA PRO A 231 6.18 27.60 -10.34
C PRO A 231 6.88 28.59 -11.27
N ASP A 232 7.92 28.14 -11.97
CA ASP A 232 8.68 28.99 -12.89
C ASP A 232 7.78 29.47 -14.04
N LEU A 233 7.90 30.75 -14.39
CA LEU A 233 7.22 31.39 -15.52
C LEU A 233 7.79 30.94 -16.87
N GLN A 234 9.02 30.41 -16.89
CA GLN A 234 9.70 29.90 -18.08
C GLN A 234 9.12 28.54 -18.54
N PRO A 235 9.29 28.15 -19.82
CA PRO A 235 8.59 27.00 -20.38
C PRO A 235 9.17 25.68 -19.86
N ASN A 236 8.73 25.24 -18.68
CA ASN A 236 8.86 23.87 -18.20
C ASN A 236 7.47 23.24 -18.05
N ALA A 237 6.79 23.11 -19.19
CA ALA A 237 5.39 22.65 -19.27
C ALA A 237 5.15 21.33 -18.54
N THR A 238 6.14 20.42 -18.52
CA THR A 238 6.07 19.15 -17.81
C THR A 238 6.03 19.34 -16.28
N ILE A 239 6.94 20.14 -15.72
CA ILE A 239 6.96 20.43 -14.28
C ILE A 239 5.68 21.14 -13.85
N ASN A 240 5.23 22.13 -14.63
CA ASN A 240 4.02 22.87 -14.34
C ASN A 240 2.76 21.99 -14.40
N HIS A 241 2.71 21.00 -15.31
CA HIS A 241 1.64 20.00 -15.32
C HIS A 241 1.65 19.15 -14.05
N TRP A 242 2.80 18.67 -13.58
CA TRP A 242 2.86 17.92 -12.33
C TRP A 242 2.45 18.76 -11.13
N ILE A 243 2.91 20.00 -11.04
CA ILE A 243 2.50 20.94 -10.00
C ILE A 243 0.98 21.15 -10.03
N ALA A 244 0.38 21.39 -11.20
CA ALA A 244 -1.06 21.53 -11.34
C ALA A 244 -1.80 20.27 -10.86
N GLY A 245 -1.29 19.07 -11.19
CA GLY A 245 -1.84 17.81 -10.71
C GLY A 245 -1.71 17.60 -9.20
N VAL A 246 -0.58 18.00 -8.61
CA VAL A 246 -0.36 17.99 -7.15
C VAL A 246 -1.34 18.94 -6.46
N LEU A 247 -1.56 20.13 -7.01
CA LEU A 247 -2.47 21.15 -6.46
C LEU A 247 -3.96 20.80 -6.55
N LEU A 248 -4.34 19.71 -7.25
CA LEU A 248 -5.71 19.18 -7.19
C LEU A 248 -6.04 18.54 -5.83
N PHE A 249 -5.02 18.24 -5.02
CA PHE A 249 -5.17 17.62 -3.72
C PHE A 249 -5.06 18.67 -2.62
N SER A 250 -5.93 18.59 -1.61
CA SER A 250 -5.81 19.38 -0.39
C SER A 250 -4.98 18.62 0.63
N PHE A 251 -3.80 19.15 0.99
CA PHE A 251 -2.91 18.54 1.97
C PHE A 251 -1.96 19.55 2.60
N GLU A 252 -1.43 19.21 3.77
CA GLU A 252 -0.27 19.88 4.35
C GLU A 252 1.03 19.19 3.92
N LEU A 253 1.97 19.94 3.36
CA LEU A 253 3.29 19.42 3.01
C LEU A 253 4.28 19.66 4.16
N VAL A 254 4.78 18.57 4.73
CA VAL A 254 5.75 18.57 5.83
C VAL A 254 7.06 17.97 5.36
N HIS A 255 8.16 18.63 5.72
CA HIS A 255 9.49 18.09 5.48
C HIS A 255 9.91 17.24 6.68
N VAL A 256 10.22 15.97 6.44
CA VAL A 256 10.72 15.03 7.44
C VAL A 256 12.07 14.48 6.96
N PRO A 257 13.14 14.62 7.76
CA PRO A 257 14.44 14.06 7.39
C PRO A 257 14.37 12.55 7.10
N ALA A 258 15.13 12.07 6.11
CA ALA A 258 15.05 10.70 5.60
C ALA A 258 15.31 9.61 6.66
N ASP A 259 16.07 9.91 7.71
CA ASP A 259 16.31 9.02 8.85
C ASP A 259 15.05 8.71 9.67
N ARG A 260 14.02 9.57 9.58
CA ARG A 260 12.73 9.41 10.26
C ARG A 260 11.62 8.78 9.39
N HIS A 261 11.90 8.46 8.12
CA HIS A 261 10.99 7.71 7.23
C HIS A 261 11.07 6.18 7.45
N ALA A 262 11.97 5.71 8.33
CA ALA A 262 11.88 4.38 8.89
C ALA A 262 10.57 4.32 9.72
N GLY A 263 9.72 3.33 9.50
CA GLY A 263 8.45 3.19 10.18
C GLY A 263 8.60 3.02 11.71
N PRO A 264 7.54 2.56 12.42
CA PRO A 264 7.55 2.44 13.88
C PRO A 264 8.72 1.64 14.48
N ASP A 265 9.41 0.83 13.68
CA ASP A 265 10.65 0.17 14.07
C ASP A 265 11.82 0.74 13.27
N GLY A 266 12.63 1.56 13.96
CA GLY A 266 13.93 2.03 13.53
C GLY A 266 14.94 0.88 13.43
N LEU A 267 14.79 0.03 12.43
CA LEU A 267 15.84 -0.86 11.95
C LEU A 267 16.36 -0.30 10.63
N SER A 268 17.22 0.70 10.74
CA SER A 268 18.08 1.15 9.65
C SER A 268 19.48 0.54 9.80
N ARG A 269 19.79 -0.41 8.92
CA ARG A 269 20.88 -0.31 7.93
C ARG A 269 20.73 -1.40 6.88
#